data_AF-A0A8J2PCK0-F1
#
_entry.id   AF-A0A8J2PCK0-F1
#
_cell.length_a   1.000
_cell.length_b   1.000
_cell.length_c   1.000
_cell.angle_alpha   90.00
_cell.angle_beta   90.00
_cell.angle_gamma   90.00
#
_symmetry.space_group_name_H-M   'P 1'
#
loop_
_entity.id
_entity.type
_entity.pdbx_description
1 polymer ?
#
loop_
_entity_poly.entity_id
_entity_poly.type
_entity_poly.pdbx_seq_one_letter_code
_entity_poly.pdbx_strand_id
1 'polypeptide(L)'
;GEKGVDCVPNTIKQGTRRYMAPEILDDSMKEQWFEAYKQADMYSFALILWEIGRRCVTESGSEKFECEDSEIPYFDRVPADPTFEDMKRVVVIEEYRPEIPVRWNKSRLLRELSKIMLECWHRSPQVRLTSLRVKKTLTETSEFETCVQIV
;
A
#
# COMPACT_ATOMS: atom_id res chain seq x y z
N GLY A 1 -46.09 -4.18 -10.53
CA GLY A 1 -45.49 -4.59 -9.26
C GLY A 1 -44.05 -4.13 -9.29
N GLU A 2 -43.80 -2.96 -8.70
CA GLU A 2 -42.48 -2.35 -8.61
C GLU A 2 -41.58 -3.28 -7.80
N LYS A 3 -40.51 -3.79 -8.41
CA LYS A 3 -39.44 -4.43 -7.66
C LYS A 3 -38.52 -3.31 -7.20
N GLY A 4 -38.62 -2.98 -5.92
CA GLY A 4 -37.67 -2.11 -5.25
C GLY A 4 -36.26 -2.62 -5.49
N VAL A 5 -35.41 -1.72 -5.96
CA VAL A 5 -33.97 -1.90 -5.88
C VAL A 5 -33.66 -1.87 -4.38
N ASP A 6 -33.37 -3.03 -3.80
CA ASP A 6 -32.85 -3.09 -2.44
C ASP A 6 -31.46 -2.45 -2.46
N CYS A 7 -31.44 -1.15 -2.18
CA CYS A 7 -30.23 -0.41 -1.88
C CYS A 7 -29.61 -1.08 -0.65
N VAL A 8 -28.57 -1.90 -0.87
CA VAL A 8 -27.72 -2.39 0.22
C VAL A 8 -27.36 -1.16 1.07
N PRO A 9 -27.61 -1.18 2.39
CA PRO A 9 -27.34 -0.02 3.23
C PRO A 9 -25.90 0.41 2.99
N ASN A 10 -25.70 1.73 2.86
CA ASN A 10 -24.45 2.40 2.52
C ASN A 10 -23.30 1.95 3.46
N THR A 11 -22.71 0.78 3.22
CA THR A 11 -21.56 0.32 3.98
C THR A 11 -20.35 1.00 3.38
N ILE A 12 -19.66 1.83 4.16
CA ILE A 12 -18.43 2.55 3.75
C ILE A 12 -17.32 1.59 3.30
N LYS A 13 -17.40 0.33 3.73
CA LYS A 13 -16.54 -0.78 3.34
C LYS A 13 -16.79 -1.26 1.90
N GLN A 14 -16.60 -0.39 0.93
CA GLN A 14 -16.60 -0.73 -0.50
C GLN A 14 -15.17 -0.84 -1.03
N GLY A 15 -14.95 -1.72 -2.01
CA GLY A 15 -13.65 -1.95 -2.62
C GLY A 15 -12.97 -3.25 -2.17
N THR A 16 -11.69 -3.40 -2.52
CA THR A 16 -10.94 -4.63 -2.30
C THR A 16 -10.42 -4.70 -0.86
N ARG A 17 -10.96 -5.65 -0.08
CA ARG A 17 -10.67 -5.84 1.37
C ARG A 17 -9.18 -5.79 1.72
N ARG A 18 -8.34 -6.42 0.90
CA ARG A 18 -6.87 -6.49 1.08
C ARG A 18 -6.17 -5.13 1.15
N TYR A 19 -6.72 -4.12 0.47
CA TYR A 19 -6.12 -2.79 0.35
C TYR A 19 -6.76 -1.76 1.28
N MET A 20 -7.79 -2.14 2.04
CA MET A 20 -8.48 -1.20 2.91
C MET A 20 -7.60 -0.69 4.05
N ALA A 21 -7.68 0.63 4.27
CA ALA A 21 -6.97 1.31 5.34
C ALA A 21 -7.49 0.89 6.73
N PRO A 22 -6.67 0.99 7.80
CA PRO A 22 -7.04 0.61 9.15
C PRO A 22 -8.37 1.22 9.62
N GLU A 23 -8.58 2.51 9.34
CA GLU A 23 -9.77 3.27 9.73
C GLU A 23 -11.05 2.83 9.01
N ILE A 24 -10.93 2.19 7.85
CA ILE A 24 -12.05 1.56 7.15
C ILE A 24 -12.36 0.20 7.77
N LEU A 25 -11.32 -0.56 8.14
CA LEU A 25 -11.45 -1.91 8.70
C LEU A 25 -12.05 -1.89 10.13
N ASP A 26 -11.72 -0.88 10.92
CA ASP A 26 -12.22 -0.71 12.30
C ASP A 26 -13.39 0.25 12.45
N ASP A 27 -13.94 0.74 11.34
CA ASP A 27 -15.08 1.67 11.30
C ASP A 27 -14.82 3.03 12.00
N SER A 28 -13.55 3.44 12.15
CA SER A 28 -13.18 4.74 12.74
C SER A 28 -13.04 5.89 11.74
N MET A 29 -13.29 5.65 10.46
CA MET A 29 -13.18 6.64 9.38
C MET A 29 -14.17 7.82 9.56
N LYS A 30 -13.68 9.05 9.32
CA LYS A 30 -14.51 10.26 9.34
C LYS A 30 -15.18 10.50 7.99
N GLU A 31 -16.31 9.86 7.75
CA GLU A 31 -17.03 9.88 6.46
C GLU A 31 -17.45 11.27 5.97
N GLN A 32 -17.71 12.19 6.90
CA GLN A 32 -18.10 13.57 6.58
C GLN A 32 -16.93 14.38 5.99
N TRP A 33 -15.70 13.87 6.10
CA TRP A 33 -14.48 14.59 5.74
C TRP A 33 -13.90 13.97 4.48
N PHE A 34 -13.99 14.69 3.37
CA PHE A 34 -13.44 14.24 2.08
C PHE A 34 -11.93 13.90 2.18
N GLU A 35 -11.19 14.58 3.05
CA GLU A 35 -9.77 14.29 3.29
C GLU A 35 -9.53 12.85 3.79
N ALA A 36 -10.47 12.27 4.55
CA ALA A 36 -10.32 10.91 5.06
C ALA A 36 -10.23 9.89 3.92
N TYR A 37 -11.01 10.07 2.85
CA TYR A 37 -10.95 9.21 1.66
C TYR A 37 -9.60 9.33 0.97
N LYS A 38 -9.08 10.56 0.78
CA LYS A 38 -7.74 10.77 0.20
C LYS A 38 -6.64 10.13 1.05
N GLN A 39 -6.75 10.22 2.37
CA GLN A 39 -5.78 9.57 3.27
C GLN A 39 -5.85 8.04 3.19
N ALA A 40 -7.04 7.47 3.02
CA ALA A 40 -7.23 6.03 2.78
C ALA A 40 -6.68 5.59 1.40
N ASP A 41 -6.83 6.42 0.36
CA ASP A 41 -6.21 6.17 -0.94
C ASP A 41 -4.69 6.11 -0.83
N MET A 42 -4.07 6.99 -0.03
CA MET A 42 -2.62 6.99 0.17
C MET A 42 -2.13 5.73 0.88
N TYR A 43 -2.92 5.14 1.77
CA TYR A 43 -2.62 3.83 2.36
C TYR A 43 -2.64 2.73 1.29
N SER A 44 -3.71 2.67 0.49
CA SER A 44 -3.84 1.68 -0.60
C SER A 44 -2.70 1.82 -1.60
N PHE A 45 -2.35 3.04 -1.96
CA PHE A 45 -1.27 3.36 -2.87
C PHE A 45 0.09 2.85 -2.39
N ALA A 46 0.39 2.94 -1.08
CA ALA A 46 1.62 2.40 -0.51
C ALA A 46 1.76 0.88 -0.72
N LEU A 47 0.65 0.15 -0.60
CA LEU A 47 0.63 -1.30 -0.84
C LEU A 47 0.92 -1.63 -2.31
N ILE A 48 0.40 -0.82 -3.24
CA ILE A 48 0.72 -0.94 -4.68
C ILE A 48 2.20 -0.63 -4.94
N LEU A 49 2.76 0.40 -4.31
CA LEU A 49 4.19 0.69 -4.41
C LEU A 49 5.05 -0.47 -3.92
N TRP A 50 4.58 -1.20 -2.89
CA TRP A 50 5.27 -2.38 -2.39
C TRP A 50 5.31 -3.50 -3.43
N GLU A 51 4.18 -3.77 -4.10
CA GLU A 51 4.10 -4.74 -5.20
C GLU A 51 5.05 -4.36 -6.35
N ILE A 52 5.06 -3.09 -6.75
CA ILE A 52 5.95 -2.58 -7.80
C ILE A 52 7.42 -2.75 -7.39
N GLY A 53 7.77 -2.35 -6.17
CA GLY A 53 9.15 -2.41 -5.69
C GLY A 53 9.72 -3.83 -5.61
N ARG A 54 8.88 -4.84 -5.34
CA ARG A 54 9.29 -6.25 -5.39
C ARG A 54 9.74 -6.69 -6.78
N ARG A 55 9.14 -6.12 -7.82
CA ARG A 55 9.44 -6.38 -9.23
C ARG A 55 10.60 -5.52 -9.76
N CYS A 56 11.10 -4.58 -8.97
CA CYS A 56 12.28 -3.80 -9.32
C CYS A 56 13.55 -4.62 -9.14
N VAL A 57 14.31 -4.74 -10.22
CA VAL A 57 15.62 -5.39 -10.23
C VAL A 57 16.67 -4.52 -9.54
N THR A 58 17.46 -5.13 -8.67
CA THR A 58 18.68 -4.51 -8.12
C THR A 58 19.92 -5.25 -8.62
N GLU A 59 20.96 -4.51 -9.00
CA GLU A 59 22.26 -5.11 -9.29
C GLU A 59 22.84 -5.77 -8.04
N SER A 60 23.24 -7.04 -8.17
CA SER A 60 24.08 -7.73 -7.20
C SER A 60 25.51 -7.73 -7.71
N GLY A 61 26.50 -7.55 -6.83
CA GLY A 61 27.92 -7.44 -7.19
C GLY A 61 28.55 -8.66 -7.88
N SER A 62 27.74 -9.65 -8.27
CA SER A 62 28.11 -10.89 -8.95
C SER A 62 27.41 -11.07 -10.30
N GLU A 63 27.09 -9.99 -11.02
CA GLU A 63 26.40 -9.99 -12.34
C GLU A 63 25.01 -10.67 -12.34
N LYS A 64 24.41 -10.90 -11.17
CA LYS A 64 23.06 -11.45 -11.03
C LYS A 64 22.08 -10.33 -10.68
N PHE A 65 21.01 -10.25 -11.47
CA PHE A 65 19.85 -9.43 -11.19
C PHE A 65 18.98 -10.11 -10.12
N GLU A 66 18.72 -9.41 -9.02
CA GLU A 66 17.90 -9.91 -7.92
C GLU A 66 16.56 -9.15 -7.88
N CYS A 67 15.45 -9.89 -7.83
CA CYS A 67 14.09 -9.38 -7.54
C CYS A 67 13.29 -10.46 -6.80
N GLU A 68 12.23 -10.08 -6.08
CA GLU A 68 11.35 -11.07 -5.45
C GLU A 68 10.31 -11.61 -6.43
N ASP A 69 9.76 -12.77 -6.09
CA ASP A 69 8.56 -13.29 -6.73
C ASP A 69 7.39 -12.30 -6.59
N SER A 70 6.57 -12.27 -7.64
CA SER A 70 5.36 -11.46 -7.70
C SER A 70 4.36 -11.96 -6.66
N GLU A 71 4.06 -11.11 -5.68
CA GLU A 71 3.16 -11.43 -4.57
C GLU A 71 2.27 -10.23 -4.27
N ILE A 72 1.08 -10.52 -3.74
CA ILE A 72 0.13 -9.48 -3.31
C ILE A 72 0.36 -9.10 -1.85
N PRO A 73 -0.04 -7.90 -1.40
CA PRO A 73 0.17 -7.47 -0.02
C PRO A 73 -0.50 -8.43 0.95
N TYR A 74 0.18 -8.77 2.05
CA TYR A 74 -0.31 -9.69 3.07
C TYR A 74 -0.50 -11.16 2.61
N PHE A 75 0.05 -11.57 1.47
CA PHE A 75 -0.04 -12.96 0.98
C PHE A 75 0.39 -14.02 2.00
N ASP A 76 1.33 -13.67 2.89
CA ASP A 76 1.90 -14.51 3.94
C ASP A 76 1.05 -14.56 5.21
N ARG A 77 0.02 -13.71 5.34
CA ARG A 77 -0.78 -13.53 6.57
C ARG A 77 -2.27 -13.79 6.42
N VAL A 78 -2.81 -13.69 5.21
CA VAL A 78 -4.24 -13.86 4.93
C VAL A 78 -4.46 -14.69 3.67
N PRO A 79 -5.59 -15.41 3.54
CA PRO A 79 -5.91 -16.19 2.34
C PRO A 79 -6.07 -15.28 1.11
N ALA A 80 -6.10 -15.88 -0.09
CA ALA A 80 -6.21 -15.15 -1.37
C ALA A 80 -7.43 -14.22 -1.43
N ASP A 81 -8.59 -14.66 -0.93
CA ASP A 81 -9.78 -13.84 -0.73
C ASP A 81 -10.05 -13.64 0.78
N PRO A 82 -9.47 -12.61 1.41
CA PRO A 82 -9.55 -12.42 2.86
C PRO A 82 -10.89 -11.81 3.26
N THR A 83 -11.40 -12.19 4.43
CA THR A 83 -12.57 -11.54 5.03
C THR A 83 -12.21 -10.19 5.67
N PHE A 84 -13.22 -9.41 6.08
CA PHE A 84 -12.97 -8.19 6.85
C PHE A 84 -12.27 -8.49 8.18
N GLU A 85 -12.59 -9.61 8.82
CA GLU A 85 -12.01 -9.99 10.10
C GLU A 85 -10.54 -10.40 9.94
N ASP A 86 -10.20 -11.11 8.87
CA ASP A 86 -8.81 -11.46 8.55
C ASP A 86 -7.95 -10.20 8.39
N MET A 87 -8.44 -9.24 7.61
CA MET A 87 -7.75 -7.98 7.37
C MET A 87 -7.67 -7.13 8.63
N LYS A 88 -8.75 -7.04 9.42
CA LYS A 88 -8.76 -6.29 10.68
C LYS A 88 -7.76 -6.86 11.68
N ARG A 89 -7.71 -8.19 11.83
CA ARG A 89 -6.73 -8.86 12.69
C ARG A 89 -5.31 -8.46 12.31
N VAL A 90 -4.93 -8.59 11.05
CA VAL A 90 -3.54 -8.35 10.60
C VAL A 90 -3.20 -6.85 10.59
N VAL A 91 -4.06 -6.01 10.04
CA VAL A 91 -3.75 -4.58 9.79
C VAL A 91 -3.97 -3.71 11.02
N VAL A 92 -5.01 -4.00 11.81
CA VAL A 92 -5.46 -3.15 12.93
C VAL A 92 -5.01 -3.69 14.27
N ILE A 93 -5.13 -5.01 14.52
CA ILE A 93 -4.81 -5.60 15.82
C ILE A 93 -3.32 -5.91 15.93
N GLU A 94 -2.76 -6.63 14.95
CA GLU A 94 -1.34 -6.97 14.90
C GLU A 94 -0.48 -5.79 14.41
N GLU A 95 -1.10 -4.75 13.86
CA GLU A 95 -0.45 -3.59 13.23
C GLU A 95 0.61 -3.97 12.18
N TYR A 96 0.45 -5.14 11.56
CA TYR A 96 1.40 -5.67 10.60
C TYR A 96 1.34 -4.89 9.29
N ARG A 97 2.50 -4.75 8.64
CA ARG A 97 2.65 -4.23 7.28
C ARG A 97 3.55 -5.19 6.49
N PRO A 98 3.38 -5.30 5.16
CA PRO A 98 4.22 -6.15 4.33
C PRO A 98 5.72 -5.87 4.55
N GLU A 99 6.51 -6.93 4.65
CA GLU A 99 7.95 -6.81 4.87
C GLU A 99 8.64 -6.08 3.71
N ILE A 100 9.49 -5.11 4.02
CA ILE A 100 10.33 -4.42 3.04
C ILE A 100 11.66 -5.18 2.93
N PRO A 101 11.98 -5.79 1.78
CA PRO A 101 13.18 -6.59 1.62
C PRO A 101 14.47 -5.80 1.87
N VAL A 102 15.41 -6.38 2.62
CA VAL A 102 16.69 -5.74 2.98
C VAL A 102 17.49 -5.31 1.75
N ARG A 103 17.36 -6.03 0.62
CA ARG A 103 18.04 -5.70 -0.64
C ARG A 103 17.69 -4.32 -1.17
N TRP A 104 16.51 -3.76 -0.82
CA TRP A 104 16.11 -2.42 -1.26
C TRP A 104 17.09 -1.35 -0.80
N ASN A 105 17.85 -1.60 0.27
CA ASN A 105 18.92 -0.71 0.71
C ASN A 105 20.08 -0.57 -0.30
N LYS A 106 20.23 -1.50 -1.24
CA LYS A 106 21.23 -1.47 -2.31
C LYS A 106 20.92 -0.42 -3.39
N SER A 107 19.65 -0.05 -3.58
CA SER A 107 19.23 1.00 -4.52
C SER A 107 18.82 2.27 -3.77
N ARG A 108 19.21 3.44 -4.28
CA ARG A 108 18.80 4.70 -3.67
C ARG A 108 17.31 4.93 -3.91
N LEU A 109 16.79 4.64 -5.10
CA LEU A 109 15.36 4.74 -5.40
C LEU A 109 14.54 3.81 -4.50
N LEU A 110 14.89 2.53 -4.41
CA LEU A 110 14.12 1.59 -3.59
C LEU A 110 14.17 1.95 -2.11
N ARG A 111 15.32 2.41 -1.60
CA ARG A 111 15.41 2.92 -0.23
C ARG A 111 14.51 4.14 0.00
N GLU A 112 14.39 5.03 -0.97
CA GLU A 112 13.49 6.19 -0.86
C GLU A 112 12.01 5.75 -0.96
N LEU A 113 11.72 4.80 -1.85
CA LEU A 113 10.40 4.19 -1.97
C LEU A 113 9.98 3.53 -0.64
N SER A 114 10.88 2.84 0.06
CA SER A 114 10.65 2.29 1.40
C SER A 114 10.16 3.34 2.39
N LYS A 115 10.80 4.52 2.42
CA LYS A 115 10.40 5.61 3.34
C LYS A 115 9.02 6.16 2.98
N ILE A 116 8.77 6.38 1.69
CA ILE A 116 7.47 6.83 1.19
C ILE A 116 6.37 5.85 1.61
N MET A 117 6.57 4.56 1.41
CA MET A 117 5.60 3.53 1.82
C MET A 117 5.37 3.55 3.33
N LEU A 118 6.44 3.62 4.14
CA LEU A 118 6.36 3.69 5.60
C LEU A 118 5.52 4.87 6.10
N GLU A 119 5.65 6.04 5.47
CA GLU A 119 4.84 7.21 5.79
C GLU A 119 3.40 7.08 5.24
N CYS A 120 3.21 6.52 4.05
CA CYS A 120 1.89 6.40 3.40
C CYS A 120 0.98 5.32 4.02
N TRP A 121 1.49 4.19 4.49
CA TRP A 121 0.67 3.14 5.12
C TRP A 121 0.57 3.25 6.65
N HIS A 122 0.92 4.41 7.19
CA HIS A 122 0.89 4.67 8.63
C HIS A 122 -0.52 4.49 9.20
N ARG A 123 -0.64 3.99 10.44
CA ARG A 123 -1.94 3.79 11.11
C ARG A 123 -2.76 5.07 11.15
N SER A 124 -2.18 6.15 11.68
CA SER A 124 -2.83 7.46 11.73
C SER A 124 -2.97 8.06 10.32
N PRO A 125 -4.18 8.34 9.82
CA PRO A 125 -4.41 8.91 8.49
C PRO A 125 -3.77 10.30 8.32
N GLN A 126 -3.71 11.08 9.40
CA GLN A 126 -3.29 12.49 9.37
C GLN A 126 -1.82 12.70 9.08
N VAL A 127 -0.98 11.69 9.32
CA VAL A 127 0.48 11.78 9.07
C VAL A 127 0.86 11.21 7.70
N ARG A 128 -0.08 10.60 6.98
CA ARG A 128 0.19 10.03 5.66
C ARG A 128 0.56 11.13 4.68
N LEU A 129 1.52 10.83 3.81
CA LEU A 129 1.91 11.74 2.74
C LEU A 129 0.73 12.02 1.83
N THR A 130 0.64 13.25 1.32
CA THR A 130 -0.27 13.58 0.24
C THR A 130 0.29 13.06 -1.09
N SER A 131 -0.60 12.76 -2.05
CA SER A 131 -0.20 12.37 -3.42
C SER A 131 0.78 13.37 -4.04
N LEU A 132 0.57 14.68 -3.83
CA LEU A 132 1.47 15.72 -4.33
C LEU A 132 2.86 15.64 -3.70
N ARG A 133 2.97 15.35 -2.39
CA ARG A 133 4.26 15.20 -1.72
C ARG A 133 5.00 13.96 -2.26
N VAL A 134 4.31 12.84 -2.40
CA VAL A 134 4.89 11.62 -2.99
C VAL A 134 5.39 11.88 -4.41
N LYS A 135 4.57 12.52 -5.25
CA LYS A 135 4.96 12.88 -6.62
C LYS A 135 6.24 13.71 -6.64
N LYS A 136 6.34 14.76 -5.83
CA LYS A 136 7.54 15.61 -5.75
C LYS A 136 8.78 14.80 -5.38
N THR A 137 8.70 13.99 -4.32
CA THR A 137 9.83 13.17 -3.86
C THR A 137 10.27 12.16 -4.92
N LEU A 138 9.34 11.50 -5.61
CA LEU A 138 9.67 10.57 -6.69
C LEU A 138 10.30 11.27 -7.88
N THR A 139 9.80 12.45 -8.28
CA THR A 139 10.39 13.25 -9.36
C THR A 139 11.81 13.68 -9.01
N GLU A 140 12.05 14.21 -7.81
CA GLU A 140 13.39 14.59 -7.33
C GLU A 140 14.33 13.39 -7.30
N THR A 141 13.84 12.19 -6.98
CA THR A 141 14.67 10.97 -6.93
C THR A 141 15.00 10.44 -8.33
N SER A 142 14.08 10.62 -9.30
CA SER A 142 14.26 10.14 -10.68
C SER A 142 15.37 10.84 -11.46
N GLU A 143 15.79 12.03 -11.01
CA GLU A 143 16.90 12.77 -11.65
C GLU A 143 18.28 12.12 -11.42
N PHE A 144 18.38 11.10 -10.56
CA PHE A 144 19.67 10.51 -10.13
C PHE A 144 19.88 9.04 -10.49
N GLU A 145 18.89 8.34 -11.06
CA GLU A 145 19.04 6.93 -11.46
C GLU A 145 18.58 6.72 -12.91
N THR A 146 19.46 6.15 -13.74
CA THR A 146 19.11 5.68 -15.08
C THR A 146 18.81 4.18 -14.99
N CYS A 147 17.56 3.82 -15.29
CA CYS A 147 17.03 2.45 -15.43
C CYS A 147 16.88 1.59 -14.16
N VAL A 148 15.73 1.69 -13.50
CA VAL A 148 15.15 0.53 -12.79
C VAL A 148 14.35 -0.29 -13.80
N GLN A 149 14.73 -1.56 -13.96
CA GLN A 149 13.96 -2.51 -14.74
C GLN A 149 12.90 -3.16 -13.85
N ILE A 150 11.64 -3.04 -14.26
CA ILE A 150 10.51 -3.78 -13.69
C ILE A 150 10.33 -5.01 -14.58
N VAL A 151 10.37 -6.19 -13.96
CA VAL A 151 10.23 -7.49 -14.64
C VAL A 151 8.87 -8.12 -14.44
#